data_AF-A0A7C1YAX5-F1
#
_entry.id   AF-A0A7C1YAX5-F1
#
_cell.length_a   1.000
_cell.length_b   1.000
_cell.length_c   1.000
_cell.angle_alpha   90.00
_cell.angle_beta   90.00
_cell.angle_gamma   90.00
#
_symmetry.space_group_name_H-M   'P 1'
#
loop_
_entity.id
_entity.type
_entity.pdbx_description
1 polymer ?
#
loop_
_entity_poly.entity_id
_entity_poly.type
_entity_poly.pdbx_seq_one_letter_code
_entity_poly.pdbx_strand_id
1 'polypeptide(L)'
;MKPLRTIIRGKRRGRHFRSLLSLLIIAVFVLSSGGLVLSYDSPSIAQYTAYPPFGGKIVKPNVLINLDTSTSLNYFAYDFNYNAITAPTRRGQGPPRPVDPAPSTGYTADKTYYGYFDSAKRYTYNGSEFVEDVNGAWNGNFLNWLTMRRSDLLKKALIGGKTRYRGGITTDPADPHANDLVAEPPYIYTVYVGYQKSVSNAVAKANTSYTGTSNPVIITFDNDEGIKMGGMDTNNTSFSDIPAFSFGNSYNPNNSFKVIVHRSLEDGEPLGVIQRVGDSVRWGLEFIDDEVADRAERQANRGMGMGMYQGRDEAGGYRRMGMDANEGGQGMRRPQDIINVKGGKIKVPVGYGNVDTIVDTIAKMIPWTPATPLAESIWTAAGYFQQYATTDNALGPRYYATSYPVESELTSGKPVDPYNYGWSVSDPKPVYCSDSFVITITDGEPTQDTELPAPPKGYGENVSGTNYADGTARVPSWADLASTSPEGSLLNYFWNSTLNGSHYVDNVALWSHVNANSSYRDLRSEPELPTEQYLTHYFIYANFGGGRPDARRLLNWSSGPYNDGGGGGAARNGGFIESGTDFQPNRTSEYNSDGNP
;
A
#
# COMPACT_ATOMS: atom_id res chain seq x y z
N MET A 1 12.77 63.12 -55.21
CA MET A 1 13.21 64.45 -54.68
C MET A 1 14.08 64.16 -53.47
N LYS A 2 15.41 64.12 -53.58
CA LYS A 2 16.36 65.25 -53.42
C LYS A 2 16.08 66.15 -52.18
N PRO A 3 17.14 66.66 -51.52
CA PRO A 3 17.51 66.33 -50.13
C PRO A 3 17.74 67.59 -49.27
N LEU A 4 17.94 67.48 -47.95
CA LEU A 4 18.63 68.49 -47.13
C LEU A 4 19.00 67.86 -45.77
N ARG A 5 20.25 67.44 -45.52
CA ARG A 5 21.43 68.24 -45.14
C ARG A 5 21.22 69.11 -43.88
N THR A 6 22.04 68.77 -42.87
CA THR A 6 22.72 69.66 -41.91
C THR A 6 22.11 69.83 -40.51
N ILE A 7 22.52 68.97 -39.56
CA ILE A 7 22.91 69.37 -38.19
C ILE A 7 24.17 68.53 -37.84
N ILE A 8 25.37 69.01 -38.17
CA ILE A 8 26.34 69.64 -37.25
C ILE A 8 26.65 68.75 -36.03
N ARG A 9 27.70 67.90 -36.17
CA ARG A 9 29.03 68.04 -35.52
C ARG A 9 29.01 67.90 -33.99
N GLY A 10 29.38 66.70 -33.53
CA GLY A 10 29.84 66.45 -32.15
C GLY A 10 30.81 65.28 -32.11
N LYS A 11 32.09 65.56 -31.83
CA LYS A 11 33.22 64.63 -31.65
C LYS A 11 33.05 63.69 -30.43
N ARG A 12 32.00 62.86 -30.39
CA ARG A 12 31.83 61.81 -29.34
C ARG A 12 31.30 60.45 -29.86
N ARG A 13 31.16 60.22 -31.17
CA ARG A 13 30.59 58.97 -31.71
C ARG A 13 31.47 57.72 -31.61
N GLY A 14 32.80 57.83 -31.53
CA GLY A 14 33.69 56.67 -31.46
C GLY A 14 33.61 55.88 -30.16
N ARG A 15 33.26 56.53 -29.04
CA ARG A 15 33.16 55.90 -27.71
C ARG A 15 31.78 55.24 -27.50
N HIS A 16 30.71 55.86 -28.01
CA HIS A 16 29.36 55.30 -27.94
C HIS A 16 29.11 54.16 -28.93
N PHE A 17 29.72 54.19 -30.12
CA PHE A 17 29.60 53.07 -31.08
C PHE A 17 30.33 51.81 -30.61
N ARG A 18 31.47 51.96 -29.90
CA ARG A 18 32.18 50.83 -29.27
C ARG A 18 31.43 50.27 -28.06
N SER A 19 30.83 51.12 -27.23
CA SER A 19 29.92 50.66 -26.15
C SER A 19 28.68 49.94 -26.67
N LEU A 20 28.07 50.42 -27.76
CA LEU A 20 26.91 49.78 -28.39
C LEU A 20 27.26 48.44 -29.04
N LEU A 21 28.42 48.32 -29.68
CA LEU A 21 28.89 47.06 -30.28
C LEU A 21 29.25 46.02 -29.20
N SER A 22 29.86 46.44 -28.08
CA SER A 22 30.12 45.55 -26.93
C SER A 22 28.84 45.11 -26.21
N LEU A 23 27.84 45.99 -26.07
CA LEU A 23 26.52 45.64 -25.52
C LEU A 23 25.74 44.68 -26.41
N LEU A 24 25.83 44.83 -27.74
CA LEU A 24 25.17 43.92 -28.69
C LEU A 24 25.81 42.52 -28.67
N ILE A 25 27.15 42.44 -28.54
CA ILE A 25 27.88 41.17 -28.44
C ILE A 25 27.55 40.46 -27.11
N ILE A 26 27.43 41.20 -26.00
CA ILE A 26 27.01 40.64 -24.70
C ILE A 26 25.55 40.18 -24.74
N ALA A 27 24.65 40.95 -25.37
CA ALA A 27 23.24 40.58 -25.51
C ALA A 27 23.04 39.33 -26.38
N VAL A 28 23.82 39.18 -27.47
CA VAL A 28 23.78 37.98 -28.32
C VAL A 28 24.37 36.77 -27.58
N PHE A 29 25.41 36.95 -26.77
CA PHE A 29 25.98 35.88 -25.94
C PHE A 29 24.99 35.40 -24.87
N VAL A 30 24.25 36.33 -24.23
CA VAL A 30 23.21 36.05 -23.22
C VAL A 30 21.96 35.40 -23.83
N LEU A 31 21.65 35.63 -25.11
CA LEU A 31 20.51 35.01 -25.80
C LEU A 31 20.82 33.61 -26.37
N SER A 32 22.09 33.25 -26.55
CA SER A 32 22.48 31.93 -27.10
C SER A 32 22.84 30.87 -26.05
N SER A 33 23.12 31.26 -24.81
CA SER A 33 23.31 30.33 -23.68
C SER A 33 22.06 30.36 -22.80
N GLY A 34 21.12 29.45 -23.06
CA GLY A 34 19.82 29.42 -22.38
C GLY A 34 19.93 29.38 -20.85
N GLY A 35 19.01 30.10 -20.20
CA GLY A 35 18.64 29.89 -18.80
C GLY A 35 18.87 31.09 -17.87
N LEU A 36 17.96 32.07 -17.87
CA LEU A 36 17.71 32.92 -16.70
C LEU A 36 16.24 32.77 -16.30
N VAL A 37 16.00 31.97 -15.27
CA VAL A 37 14.78 32.01 -14.47
C VAL A 37 15.00 33.06 -13.39
N LEU A 38 14.19 34.12 -13.39
CA LEU A 38 14.14 35.06 -12.27
C LEU A 38 13.36 34.40 -11.14
N SER A 39 14.06 33.85 -10.14
CA SER A 39 13.47 33.52 -8.84
C SER A 39 13.56 34.76 -7.93
N TYR A 40 12.45 35.09 -7.28
CA TYR A 40 12.25 36.25 -6.42
C TYR A 40 12.41 35.95 -4.92
N ASP A 41 13.21 34.96 -4.57
CA ASP A 41 13.57 34.71 -3.17
C ASP A 41 14.93 35.34 -2.83
N SER A 42 14.95 36.12 -1.75
CA SER A 42 16.18 36.58 -1.12
C SER A 42 17.04 35.38 -0.68
N PRO A 43 18.35 35.38 -0.95
CA PRO A 43 19.26 34.33 -0.49
C PRO A 43 19.14 34.08 1.02
N SER A 44 18.74 32.87 1.41
CA SER A 44 18.84 32.46 2.82
C SER A 44 20.29 32.11 3.16
N ILE A 45 20.66 32.17 4.45
CA ILE A 45 22.01 31.80 4.93
C ILE A 45 22.43 30.37 4.49
N ALA A 46 21.46 29.50 4.17
CA ALA A 46 21.69 28.17 3.61
C ALA A 46 22.34 28.18 2.21
N GLN A 47 22.29 29.30 1.48
CA GLN A 47 22.99 29.47 0.19
C GLN A 47 24.49 29.81 0.36
N TYR A 48 24.95 30.11 1.59
CA TYR A 48 26.35 30.42 1.92
C TYR A 48 27.03 29.34 2.78
N THR A 49 26.37 28.22 3.08
CA THR A 49 27.07 27.08 3.69
C THR A 49 27.87 26.38 2.60
N ALA A 50 29.08 26.87 2.36
CA ALA A 50 30.10 26.11 1.67
C ALA A 50 30.33 24.82 2.45
N TYR A 51 29.70 23.73 2.01
CA TYR A 51 30.05 22.40 2.48
C TYR A 51 31.55 22.20 2.20
N PRO A 52 32.34 21.68 3.15
CA PRO A 52 33.74 21.37 2.90
C PRO A 52 33.86 20.53 1.62
N PRO A 53 34.91 20.70 0.79
CA PRO A 53 35.15 19.86 -0.39
C PRO A 53 35.40 18.38 -0.05
N PHE A 54 35.35 18.02 1.24
CA PHE A 54 35.36 16.66 1.78
C PHE A 54 34.01 16.21 2.37
N GLY A 55 32.93 16.96 2.13
CA GLY A 55 31.58 16.48 2.42
C GLY A 55 31.32 15.25 1.57
N GLY A 56 31.21 14.08 2.22
CA GLY A 56 30.97 12.81 1.56
C GLY A 56 29.82 12.92 0.56
N LYS A 57 29.92 12.16 -0.55
CA LYS A 57 28.83 12.05 -1.51
C LYS A 57 27.56 11.65 -0.73
N ILE A 58 26.55 12.52 -0.68
CA ILE A 58 25.26 12.18 -0.07
C ILE A 58 24.68 11.06 -0.92
N VAL A 59 24.72 9.84 -0.41
CA VAL A 59 24.14 8.66 -1.04
C VAL A 59 22.65 8.68 -0.69
N LYS A 60 21.79 8.71 -1.71
CA LYS A 60 20.35 8.62 -1.47
C LYS A 60 20.03 7.24 -0.90
N PRO A 61 19.24 7.14 0.17
CA PRO A 61 18.88 5.84 0.72
C PRO A 61 17.96 5.08 -0.22
N ASN A 62 18.00 3.76 -0.11
CA ASN A 62 17.10 2.83 -0.76
C ASN A 62 15.84 2.66 0.08
N VAL A 63 14.66 2.86 -0.50
CA VAL A 63 13.37 2.67 0.18
C VAL A 63 12.51 1.73 -0.65
N LEU A 64 12.26 0.53 -0.13
CA LEU A 64 11.33 -0.43 -0.70
C LEU A 64 10.00 -0.35 0.06
N ILE A 65 8.92 -0.01 -0.64
CA ILE A 65 7.56 -0.17 -0.10
C ILE A 65 7.16 -1.63 -0.27
N ASN A 66 6.88 -2.33 0.84
CA ASN A 66 6.30 -3.67 0.85
C ASN A 66 4.80 -3.53 1.15
N LEU A 67 3.99 -3.64 0.10
CA LEU A 67 2.58 -3.25 0.12
C LEU A 67 1.67 -4.47 0.14
N ASP A 68 0.73 -4.49 1.07
CA ASP A 68 -0.32 -5.50 1.10
C ASP A 68 -1.22 -5.37 -0.15
N THR A 69 -1.63 -6.53 -0.64
CA THR A 69 -2.59 -6.69 -1.74
C THR A 69 -3.66 -7.72 -1.39
N SER A 70 -3.83 -8.04 -0.10
CA SER A 70 -4.79 -8.99 0.42
C SER A 70 -6.24 -8.57 0.14
N THR A 71 -7.14 -9.55 0.04
CA THR A 71 -8.57 -9.25 -0.13
C THR A 71 -9.17 -8.46 1.04
N SER A 72 -8.49 -8.44 2.19
CA SER A 72 -8.89 -7.68 3.38
C SER A 72 -8.87 -6.15 3.16
N LEU A 73 -8.04 -5.66 2.23
CA LEU A 73 -8.02 -4.27 1.79
C LEU A 73 -9.34 -3.81 1.14
N ASN A 74 -10.16 -4.74 0.66
CA ASN A 74 -11.48 -4.44 0.12
C ASN A 74 -12.51 -4.21 1.23
N TYR A 75 -12.17 -4.34 2.50
CA TYR A 75 -13.14 -4.12 3.58
C TYR A 75 -13.47 -2.63 3.68
N PHE A 76 -14.67 -2.32 4.16
CA PHE A 76 -14.95 -0.95 4.58
C PHE A 76 -13.87 -0.50 5.56
N ALA A 77 -13.35 0.71 5.36
CA ALA A 77 -12.32 1.27 6.25
C ALA A 77 -12.87 1.41 7.68
N TYR A 78 -14.15 1.74 7.81
CA TYR A 78 -14.75 2.09 9.09
C TYR A 78 -15.88 1.14 9.51
N ASP A 79 -15.83 0.74 10.77
CA ASP A 79 -16.88 0.03 11.51
C ASP A 79 -17.38 -1.26 10.83
N PHE A 80 -16.47 -1.99 10.21
CA PHE A 80 -16.73 -3.31 9.64
C PHE A 80 -15.89 -4.38 10.34
N ASN A 81 -16.55 -5.13 11.21
CA ASN A 81 -15.97 -6.18 12.03
C ASN A 81 -16.66 -7.50 11.68
N TYR A 82 -16.26 -8.12 10.58
CA TYR A 82 -16.76 -9.43 10.17
C TYR A 82 -15.61 -10.37 9.86
N ASN A 83 -15.78 -11.62 10.26
CA ASN A 83 -14.83 -12.68 10.00
C ASN A 83 -15.57 -13.95 9.58
N ALA A 84 -15.50 -14.29 8.30
CA ALA A 84 -16.16 -15.46 7.74
C ALA A 84 -15.65 -16.78 8.35
N ILE A 85 -14.41 -16.81 8.83
CA ILE A 85 -13.77 -18.03 9.37
C ILE A 85 -14.32 -18.39 10.74
N THR A 86 -14.58 -17.39 11.59
CA THR A 86 -15.10 -17.62 12.96
C THR A 86 -16.61 -17.38 13.08
N ALA A 87 -17.26 -16.84 12.03
CA ALA A 87 -18.69 -16.65 12.02
C ALA A 87 -19.46 -17.98 12.16
N PRO A 88 -20.61 -17.99 12.88
CA PRO A 88 -21.47 -19.16 12.94
C PRO A 88 -21.87 -19.61 11.53
N THR A 89 -22.08 -20.91 11.34
CA THR A 89 -22.52 -21.45 10.04
C THR A 89 -24.04 -21.64 10.02
N ARG A 90 -24.67 -21.32 8.88
CA ARG A 90 -26.06 -21.67 8.58
C ARG A 90 -26.09 -22.91 7.70
N ARG A 91 -26.96 -23.87 8.03
CA ARG A 91 -27.28 -25.02 7.18
C ARG A 91 -28.53 -24.71 6.34
N GLY A 92 -28.32 -24.44 5.05
CA GLY A 92 -29.40 -24.39 4.05
C GLY A 92 -29.49 -25.69 3.24
N GLN A 93 -30.08 -25.65 2.04
CA GLN A 93 -30.08 -26.78 1.08
C GLN A 93 -28.68 -27.07 0.46
N GLY A 94 -27.59 -26.64 1.11
CA GLY A 94 -26.21 -26.79 0.66
C GLY A 94 -25.25 -26.94 1.84
N PRO A 95 -23.92 -26.98 1.61
CA PRO A 95 -22.92 -27.11 2.66
C PRO A 95 -23.05 -25.94 3.65
N PRO A 96 -22.61 -26.14 4.90
CA PRO A 96 -22.55 -25.08 5.89
C PRO A 96 -21.77 -23.87 5.33
N ARG A 97 -22.43 -22.71 5.31
CA ARG A 97 -21.82 -21.42 4.95
C ARG A 97 -21.88 -20.45 6.13
N PRO A 98 -20.95 -19.49 6.26
CA PRO A 98 -20.99 -18.44 7.26
C PRO A 98 -22.31 -17.69 7.19
N VAL A 99 -22.81 -17.27 8.34
CA VAL A 99 -23.90 -16.31 8.43
C VAL A 99 -23.48 -15.03 7.70
N ASP A 100 -24.33 -14.53 6.81
CA ASP A 100 -24.10 -13.25 6.12
C ASP A 100 -23.86 -12.11 7.13
N PRO A 101 -22.91 -11.20 6.89
CA PRO A 101 -22.67 -10.06 7.77
C PRO A 101 -23.92 -9.21 7.86
N ALA A 102 -24.22 -8.71 9.06
CA ALA A 102 -25.19 -7.64 9.23
C ALA A 102 -24.68 -6.34 8.59
N PRO A 103 -25.55 -5.41 8.18
CA PRO A 103 -25.14 -4.07 7.76
C PRO A 103 -24.24 -3.41 8.81
N SER A 104 -23.11 -2.86 8.38
CA SER A 104 -22.18 -2.10 9.24
C SER A 104 -22.88 -0.88 9.83
N THR A 105 -22.73 -0.66 11.14
CA THR A 105 -23.26 0.48 11.89
C THR A 105 -22.11 1.24 12.56
N GLY A 106 -22.36 2.39 13.19
CA GLY A 106 -21.33 3.06 14.00
C GLY A 106 -20.91 4.46 13.55
N TYR A 107 -21.61 5.06 12.59
CA TYR A 107 -21.38 6.47 12.26
C TYR A 107 -21.61 7.38 13.47
N THR A 108 -20.63 8.20 13.81
CA THR A 108 -20.75 9.26 14.79
C THR A 108 -20.29 10.60 14.20
N ALA A 109 -21.08 11.66 14.40
CA ALA A 109 -20.80 12.96 13.77
C ALA A 109 -19.62 13.72 14.41
N ASP A 110 -19.22 13.34 15.63
CA ASP A 110 -18.11 13.88 16.39
C ASP A 110 -16.75 13.30 15.96
N LYS A 111 -16.74 12.12 15.32
CA LYS A 111 -15.54 11.51 14.75
C LYS A 111 -15.29 12.05 13.36
N THR A 112 -14.07 12.52 13.10
CA THR A 112 -13.63 12.85 11.74
C THR A 112 -13.12 11.59 11.04
N TYR A 113 -13.76 11.23 9.93
CA TYR A 113 -13.38 10.11 9.08
C TYR A 113 -12.48 10.59 7.95
N TYR A 114 -11.31 9.96 7.81
CA TYR A 114 -10.37 10.21 6.73
C TYR A 114 -10.89 9.56 5.43
N GLY A 115 -10.67 10.20 4.29
CA GLY A 115 -11.18 9.71 3.01
C GLY A 115 -11.10 10.75 1.91
N TYR A 116 -11.60 10.45 0.72
CA TYR A 116 -11.48 11.35 -0.44
C TYR A 116 -12.27 12.65 -0.30
N PHE A 117 -13.32 12.68 0.50
CA PHE A 117 -14.11 13.87 0.74
C PHE A 117 -13.48 14.74 1.83
N ASP A 118 -13.53 16.05 1.67
CA ASP A 118 -13.28 16.97 2.78
C ASP A 118 -14.41 16.83 3.82
N SER A 119 -14.05 16.48 5.06
CA SER A 119 -14.98 16.18 6.14
C SER A 119 -15.79 17.40 6.59
N ALA A 120 -15.27 18.61 6.42
CA ALA A 120 -15.96 19.84 6.82
C ALA A 120 -17.01 20.29 5.80
N LYS A 121 -16.96 19.77 4.58
CA LYS A 121 -17.73 20.28 3.44
C LYS A 121 -19.05 19.54 3.21
N ARG A 122 -19.86 20.14 2.33
CA ARG A 122 -21.13 19.61 1.82
C ARG A 122 -21.00 19.36 0.32
N TYR A 123 -21.78 18.41 -0.19
CA TYR A 123 -21.73 17.98 -1.58
C TYR A 123 -23.13 17.79 -2.17
N THR A 124 -23.27 18.12 -3.44
CA THR A 124 -24.41 17.76 -4.28
C THR A 124 -23.99 16.66 -5.25
N TYR A 125 -24.88 15.69 -5.47
CA TYR A 125 -24.64 14.65 -6.48
C TYR A 125 -25.15 15.14 -7.83
N ASN A 126 -24.25 15.35 -8.79
CA ASN A 126 -24.55 15.88 -10.12
C ASN A 126 -23.67 15.16 -11.16
N GLY A 127 -24.15 14.91 -12.37
CA GLY A 127 -23.30 14.37 -13.44
C GLY A 127 -22.66 13.00 -13.18
N SER A 128 -23.18 12.21 -12.22
CA SER A 128 -22.60 10.97 -11.68
C SER A 128 -21.42 11.12 -10.71
N GLU A 129 -21.19 12.31 -10.18
CA GLU A 129 -20.12 12.64 -9.26
C GLU A 129 -20.64 13.48 -8.08
N PHE A 130 -19.87 13.49 -7.01
CA PHE A 130 -20.08 14.38 -5.87
C PHE A 130 -19.28 15.66 -6.09
N VAL A 131 -19.99 16.77 -6.20
CA VAL A 131 -19.43 18.12 -6.39
C VAL A 131 -19.61 18.90 -5.10
N GLU A 132 -18.58 19.60 -4.67
CA GLU A 132 -18.64 20.49 -3.51
C GLU A 132 -19.74 21.54 -3.69
N ASP A 133 -20.64 21.64 -2.71
CA ASP A 133 -21.74 22.59 -2.70
C ASP A 133 -22.13 22.86 -1.24
N VAL A 134 -22.03 24.12 -0.81
CA VAL A 134 -22.37 24.55 0.56
C VAL A 134 -23.84 24.24 0.94
N ASN A 135 -24.73 24.15 -0.05
CA ASN A 135 -26.14 23.78 0.15
C ASN A 135 -26.42 22.30 -0.15
N GLY A 136 -25.36 21.53 -0.42
CA GLY A 136 -25.46 20.13 -0.78
C GLY A 136 -25.99 19.27 0.36
N ALA A 137 -26.81 18.28 -0.01
CA ALA A 137 -27.44 17.38 0.95
C ALA A 137 -26.45 16.39 1.58
N TRP A 138 -25.29 16.16 0.95
CA TRP A 138 -24.35 15.14 1.38
C TRP A 138 -23.25 15.73 2.26
N ASN A 139 -23.07 15.15 3.45
CA ASN A 139 -21.99 15.52 4.36
C ASN A 139 -20.70 14.77 3.99
N GLY A 140 -19.59 15.48 3.76
CA GLY A 140 -18.30 14.88 3.40
C GLY A 140 -17.77 13.90 4.45
N ASN A 141 -17.92 14.21 5.75
CA ASN A 141 -17.52 13.33 6.83
C ASN A 141 -18.33 12.02 6.81
N PHE A 142 -19.63 12.12 6.53
CA PHE A 142 -20.50 10.95 6.37
C PHE A 142 -20.13 10.13 5.13
N LEU A 143 -19.82 10.79 4.01
CA LEU A 143 -19.38 10.12 2.78
C LEU A 143 -18.07 9.36 2.97
N ASN A 144 -17.10 9.91 3.70
CA ASN A 144 -15.87 9.18 4.06
C ASN A 144 -16.17 7.92 4.86
N TRP A 145 -17.01 8.00 5.90
CA TRP A 145 -17.44 6.83 6.66
C TRP A 145 -18.17 5.78 5.81
N LEU A 146 -19.05 6.26 4.92
CA LEU A 146 -19.91 5.43 4.11
C LEU A 146 -19.14 4.67 3.02
N THR A 147 -18.22 5.36 2.33
CA THR A 147 -17.72 4.90 1.02
C THR A 147 -16.28 4.40 1.01
N MET A 148 -15.46 4.76 1.99
CA MET A 148 -14.04 4.42 1.95
C MET A 148 -13.80 2.95 2.27
N ARG A 149 -12.97 2.30 1.46
CA ARG A 149 -12.31 1.02 1.75
C ARG A 149 -10.91 1.26 2.28
N ARG A 150 -10.32 0.23 2.86
CA ARG A 150 -8.95 0.33 3.41
C ARG A 150 -7.93 0.61 2.30
N SER A 151 -8.12 0.00 1.12
CA SER A 151 -7.36 0.30 -0.10
C SER A 151 -7.45 1.77 -0.52
N ASP A 152 -8.63 2.41 -0.45
CA ASP A 152 -8.81 3.81 -0.80
C ASP A 152 -7.93 4.73 0.05
N LEU A 153 -7.91 4.48 1.37
CA LEU A 153 -7.17 5.28 2.33
C LEU A 153 -5.66 5.08 2.22
N LEU A 154 -5.23 3.84 1.97
CA LEU A 154 -3.84 3.50 1.69
C LEU A 154 -3.35 4.19 0.42
N LYS A 155 -4.11 4.11 -0.69
CA LYS A 155 -3.81 4.84 -1.93
C LYS A 155 -3.81 6.35 -1.69
N LYS A 156 -4.74 6.87 -0.88
CA LYS A 156 -4.75 8.30 -0.51
C LYS A 156 -3.46 8.73 0.16
N ALA A 157 -2.99 7.97 1.15
CA ALA A 157 -1.78 8.30 1.90
C ALA A 157 -0.53 8.22 1.01
N LEU A 158 -0.37 7.13 0.24
CA LEU A 158 0.84 6.88 -0.52
C LEU A 158 0.95 7.72 -1.78
N ILE A 159 -0.15 7.82 -2.54
CA ILE A 159 -0.16 8.40 -3.89
C ILE A 159 -1.15 9.54 -4.05
N GLY A 160 -1.89 9.93 -3.01
CA GLY A 160 -2.91 10.96 -3.09
C GLY A 160 -4.29 10.44 -3.52
N GLY A 161 -4.39 9.15 -3.83
CA GLY A 161 -5.62 8.46 -4.23
C GLY A 161 -5.64 8.04 -5.70
N LYS A 162 -6.59 7.17 -6.03
CA LYS A 162 -6.86 6.77 -7.42
C LYS A 162 -7.67 7.87 -8.09
N THR A 163 -7.07 8.56 -9.07
CA THR A 163 -7.80 9.52 -9.91
C THR A 163 -8.36 8.83 -11.15
N ARG A 164 -9.27 9.48 -11.89
CA ARG A 164 -9.74 8.97 -13.18
C ARG A 164 -8.61 8.69 -14.16
N TYR A 165 -7.61 9.57 -14.23
CA TYR A 165 -6.45 9.37 -15.11
C TYR A 165 -5.59 8.18 -14.65
N ARG A 166 -5.25 8.11 -13.36
CA ARG A 166 -4.43 7.02 -12.82
C ARG A 166 -5.15 5.66 -12.84
N GLY A 167 -6.47 5.67 -12.69
CA GLY A 167 -7.34 4.49 -12.86
C GLY A 167 -7.62 4.13 -14.32
N GLY A 168 -7.04 4.84 -15.30
CA GLY A 168 -7.26 4.60 -16.73
C GLY A 168 -8.70 4.78 -17.21
N ILE A 169 -9.54 5.47 -16.43
CA ILE A 169 -10.93 5.81 -16.77
C ILE A 169 -10.96 6.92 -17.82
N THR A 170 -10.03 7.86 -17.71
CA THR A 170 -9.63 8.75 -18.81
C THR A 170 -8.18 8.51 -19.15
N THR A 171 -7.80 8.79 -20.40
CA THR A 171 -6.43 8.60 -20.92
C THR A 171 -5.73 9.92 -21.23
N ASP A 172 -6.45 11.04 -21.13
CA ASP A 172 -5.92 12.38 -21.34
C ASP A 172 -5.67 13.06 -19.97
N PRO A 173 -4.41 13.37 -19.60
CA PRO A 173 -4.12 14.09 -18.37
C PRO A 173 -4.66 15.53 -18.37
N ALA A 174 -5.04 16.08 -19.54
CA ALA A 174 -5.66 17.41 -19.65
C ALA A 174 -7.20 17.38 -19.55
N ASP A 175 -7.81 16.21 -19.40
CA ASP A 175 -9.25 16.08 -19.17
C ASP A 175 -9.66 16.88 -17.91
N PRO A 176 -10.72 17.71 -17.95
CA PRO A 176 -11.21 18.45 -16.78
C PRO A 176 -11.48 17.61 -15.54
N HIS A 177 -11.72 16.31 -15.74
CA HIS A 177 -12.02 15.31 -14.71
C HIS A 177 -10.84 14.35 -14.45
N ALA A 178 -9.66 14.57 -15.03
CA ALA A 178 -8.49 13.71 -14.85
C ALA A 178 -8.11 13.50 -13.38
N ASN A 179 -8.33 14.54 -12.57
CA ASN A 179 -7.97 14.61 -11.15
C ASN A 179 -9.10 14.21 -10.19
N ASP A 180 -10.28 13.88 -10.70
CA ASP A 180 -11.38 13.40 -9.89
C ASP A 180 -10.98 12.10 -9.20
N LEU A 181 -11.23 12.01 -7.89
CA LEU A 181 -10.91 10.83 -7.09
C LEU A 181 -12.01 9.79 -7.26
N VAL A 182 -11.60 8.54 -7.44
CA VAL A 182 -12.50 7.39 -7.68
C VAL A 182 -12.22 6.35 -6.62
N ALA A 183 -13.25 5.98 -5.85
CA ALA A 183 -13.13 4.96 -4.82
C ALA A 183 -13.03 3.53 -5.40
N GLU A 184 -12.77 2.55 -4.55
CA GLU A 184 -12.71 1.13 -4.93
C GLU A 184 -14.06 0.41 -4.77
N PRO A 185 -14.45 -0.45 -5.74
CA PRO A 185 -15.62 -1.31 -5.62
C PRO A 185 -15.46 -2.32 -4.47
N PRO A 186 -16.56 -2.80 -3.86
CA PRO A 186 -16.48 -4.04 -3.08
C PRO A 186 -15.96 -5.16 -3.97
N TYR A 187 -15.32 -6.13 -3.35
CA TYR A 187 -15.06 -7.38 -4.03
C TYR A 187 -16.40 -7.98 -4.52
N ILE A 188 -16.40 -8.43 -5.77
CA ILE A 188 -17.59 -8.91 -6.45
C ILE A 188 -18.06 -10.26 -5.91
N TYR A 189 -19.37 -10.50 -6.01
CA TYR A 189 -19.99 -11.80 -5.69
C TYR A 189 -19.74 -12.29 -4.26
N THR A 190 -19.41 -11.38 -3.35
CA THR A 190 -19.29 -11.68 -1.93
C THR A 190 -19.99 -10.62 -1.09
N VAL A 191 -20.54 -11.07 0.02
CA VAL A 191 -21.11 -10.22 1.07
C VAL A 191 -20.11 -10.00 2.21
N TYR A 192 -19.04 -10.81 2.28
CA TYR A 192 -18.16 -10.93 3.43
C TYR A 192 -17.12 -9.81 3.57
N VAL A 193 -16.99 -8.94 2.56
CA VAL A 193 -16.07 -7.78 2.57
C VAL A 193 -16.76 -6.46 2.93
N GLY A 194 -18.04 -6.51 3.31
CA GLY A 194 -18.81 -5.31 3.63
C GLY A 194 -19.38 -4.65 2.38
N TYR A 195 -20.68 -4.82 2.22
CA TYR A 195 -21.47 -4.28 1.10
C TYR A 195 -22.66 -3.45 1.57
N GLN A 196 -23.01 -3.50 2.86
CA GLN A 196 -24.11 -2.75 3.45
C GLN A 196 -23.68 -1.96 4.68
N LYS A 197 -24.20 -0.73 4.77
CA LYS A 197 -24.15 0.11 5.97
C LYS A 197 -25.56 0.49 6.39
N SER A 198 -25.77 0.74 7.67
CA SER A 198 -27.06 1.19 8.18
C SER A 198 -26.91 2.28 9.23
N VAL A 199 -27.86 3.21 9.20
CA VAL A 199 -27.96 4.35 10.11
C VAL A 199 -29.42 4.62 10.49
N SER A 200 -29.66 5.42 11.52
CA SER A 200 -31.01 5.84 11.84
C SER A 200 -31.59 6.76 10.74
N ASN A 201 -32.92 6.80 10.63
CA ASN A 201 -33.60 7.71 9.69
C ASN A 201 -33.16 9.18 9.87
N ALA A 202 -32.98 9.62 11.12
CA ALA A 202 -32.53 10.96 11.44
C ALA A 202 -31.11 11.23 10.92
N VAL A 203 -30.19 10.28 11.11
CA VAL A 203 -28.80 10.40 10.61
C VAL A 203 -28.77 10.43 9.08
N ALA A 204 -29.54 9.57 8.40
CA ALA A 204 -29.62 9.57 6.94
C ALA A 204 -30.13 10.92 6.41
N LYS A 205 -31.23 11.46 6.96
CA LYS A 205 -31.80 12.75 6.54
C LYS A 205 -30.89 13.94 6.81
N ALA A 206 -30.08 13.88 7.87
CA ALA A 206 -29.17 14.97 8.23
C ALA A 206 -27.90 15.01 7.36
N ASN A 207 -27.55 13.91 6.68
CA ASN A 207 -26.25 13.75 6.03
C ASN A 207 -26.32 13.33 4.55
N THR A 208 -27.52 13.14 3.99
CA THR A 208 -27.73 12.67 2.63
C THR A 208 -28.98 13.27 2.00
N SER A 209 -29.22 13.00 0.71
CA SER A 209 -30.46 13.36 0.01
C SER A 209 -31.65 12.44 0.33
N TYR A 210 -31.55 11.54 1.31
CA TYR A 210 -32.60 10.57 1.63
C TYR A 210 -33.87 11.23 2.19
N THR A 211 -35.03 10.97 1.58
CA THR A 211 -36.33 11.53 1.99
C THR A 211 -37.30 10.48 2.54
N GLY A 212 -36.92 9.20 2.54
CA GLY A 212 -37.79 8.10 2.96
C GLY A 212 -38.07 8.04 4.47
N THR A 213 -38.93 7.11 4.86
CA THR A 213 -39.41 6.93 6.24
C THR A 213 -38.83 5.69 6.94
N SER A 214 -38.11 4.82 6.23
CA SER A 214 -37.52 3.59 6.81
C SER A 214 -36.58 3.89 7.98
N ASN A 215 -36.62 3.04 9.00
CA ASN A 215 -35.70 3.07 10.14
C ASN A 215 -35.41 1.63 10.62
N PRO A 216 -34.16 1.14 10.57
CA PRO A 216 -32.97 1.83 10.05
C PRO A 216 -33.04 2.09 8.53
N VAL A 217 -32.22 3.01 8.05
CA VAL A 217 -31.96 3.22 6.63
C VAL A 217 -30.74 2.38 6.26
N ILE A 218 -30.92 1.48 5.30
CA ILE A 218 -29.84 0.64 4.77
C ILE A 218 -29.35 1.26 3.47
N ILE A 219 -28.03 1.29 3.31
CA ILE A 219 -27.32 1.74 2.12
C ILE A 219 -26.54 0.54 1.61
N THR A 220 -26.82 0.12 0.37
CA THR A 220 -26.27 -1.09 -0.24
C THR A 220 -25.40 -0.72 -1.43
N PHE A 221 -24.15 -1.17 -1.39
CA PHE A 221 -23.19 -1.08 -2.50
C PHE A 221 -23.46 -2.17 -3.53
N ASP A 222 -23.17 -1.83 -4.78
CA ASP A 222 -23.14 -2.80 -5.86
C ASP A 222 -21.96 -3.77 -5.67
N ASN A 223 -22.28 -5.03 -5.40
CA ASN A 223 -21.35 -6.14 -5.35
C ASN A 223 -21.64 -7.17 -6.46
N ASP A 224 -22.45 -6.79 -7.46
CA ASP A 224 -22.95 -7.64 -8.55
C ASP A 224 -23.69 -8.92 -8.10
N GLU A 225 -24.06 -9.04 -6.82
CA GLU A 225 -24.77 -10.20 -6.28
C GLU A 225 -26.20 -10.34 -6.87
N GLY A 226 -26.78 -9.22 -7.32
CA GLY A 226 -28.10 -9.16 -7.96
C GLY A 226 -28.14 -9.79 -9.36
N ILE A 227 -26.99 -9.91 -10.04
CA ILE A 227 -26.83 -10.79 -11.19
C ILE A 227 -26.66 -12.18 -10.60
N LYS A 228 -27.75 -12.95 -10.56
CA LYS A 228 -27.78 -14.35 -10.12
C LYS A 228 -26.43 -15.01 -10.44
N MET A 229 -25.75 -15.55 -9.44
CA MET A 229 -24.52 -16.35 -9.52
C MET A 229 -24.51 -17.32 -10.72
N GLY A 230 -24.24 -16.84 -11.93
CA GLY A 230 -24.58 -17.51 -13.18
C GLY A 230 -24.81 -16.64 -14.44
N GLY A 231 -24.68 -15.31 -14.39
CA GLY A 231 -24.60 -14.45 -15.58
C GLY A 231 -23.16 -14.05 -15.89
N MET A 232 -22.54 -14.65 -16.91
CA MET A 232 -21.12 -14.52 -17.27
C MET A 232 -20.75 -13.21 -18.01
N ASP A 233 -21.52 -12.12 -17.91
CA ASP A 233 -21.44 -11.05 -18.94
C ASP A 233 -21.07 -9.63 -18.47
N THR A 234 -20.72 -9.37 -17.21
CA THR A 234 -20.22 -8.03 -16.81
C THR A 234 -19.05 -8.08 -15.84
N ASN A 235 -17.91 -7.57 -16.30
CA ASN A 235 -16.58 -7.71 -15.71
C ASN A 235 -16.25 -6.57 -14.71
N ASN A 236 -16.72 -6.68 -13.46
CA ASN A 236 -16.32 -5.77 -12.38
C ASN A 236 -15.02 -6.28 -11.69
N THR A 237 -14.00 -6.54 -12.52
CA THR A 237 -12.68 -7.05 -12.13
C THR A 237 -11.54 -6.16 -12.66
N SER A 238 -11.86 -4.94 -13.09
CA SER A 238 -10.93 -4.01 -13.70
C SER A 238 -10.51 -2.90 -12.74
N PHE A 239 -9.26 -2.46 -12.85
CA PHE A 239 -8.75 -1.29 -12.11
C PHE A 239 -9.52 0.02 -12.45
N SER A 240 -10.26 0.02 -13.56
CA SER A 240 -11.08 1.12 -14.06
C SER A 240 -12.51 1.13 -13.49
N ASP A 241 -12.89 0.17 -12.66
CA ASP A 241 -14.26 0.08 -12.14
C ASP A 241 -14.55 1.14 -11.06
N ILE A 242 -15.82 1.57 -11.01
CA ILE A 242 -16.28 2.65 -10.15
C ILE A 242 -17.38 2.11 -9.23
N PRO A 243 -17.20 2.12 -7.89
CA PRO A 243 -18.24 1.72 -6.95
C PRO A 243 -19.48 2.58 -7.09
N ALA A 244 -20.63 1.95 -6.88
CA ALA A 244 -21.90 2.64 -6.71
C ALA A 244 -22.66 2.07 -5.51
N PHE A 245 -23.52 2.88 -4.91
CA PHE A 245 -24.43 2.45 -3.85
C PHE A 245 -25.84 3.01 -4.05
N SER A 246 -26.81 2.47 -3.35
CA SER A 246 -28.20 2.96 -3.35
C SER A 246 -28.84 2.76 -1.98
N PHE A 247 -29.95 3.47 -1.72
CA PHE A 247 -30.75 3.25 -0.53
C PHE A 247 -31.66 2.03 -0.69
N GLY A 248 -31.73 1.20 0.35
CA GLY A 248 -32.57 0.00 0.39
C GLY A 248 -31.78 -1.27 0.75
N ASN A 249 -32.51 -2.36 0.95
CA ASN A 249 -31.93 -3.67 1.31
C ASN A 249 -31.24 -4.38 0.13
N SER A 250 -31.32 -3.80 -1.06
CA SER A 250 -30.73 -4.34 -2.28
C SER A 250 -30.27 -3.17 -3.14
N TYR A 251 -29.20 -3.39 -3.91
CA TYR A 251 -28.71 -2.39 -4.83
C TYR A 251 -29.75 -2.12 -5.94
N ASN A 252 -30.00 -0.83 -6.22
CA ASN A 252 -30.90 -0.38 -7.28
C ASN A 252 -30.12 0.48 -8.29
N PRO A 253 -29.79 -0.05 -9.48
CA PRO A 253 -29.01 0.66 -10.49
C PRO A 253 -29.75 1.87 -11.09
N ASN A 254 -31.08 1.95 -10.96
CA ASN A 254 -31.87 3.08 -11.46
C ASN A 254 -31.88 4.28 -10.49
N ASN A 255 -31.39 4.09 -9.26
CA ASN A 255 -31.32 5.14 -8.24
C ASN A 255 -30.07 4.93 -7.39
N SER A 256 -28.92 5.02 -8.05
CA SER A 256 -27.61 4.78 -7.44
C SER A 256 -26.71 6.02 -7.52
N PHE A 257 -25.67 5.99 -6.68
CA PHE A 257 -24.68 7.03 -6.52
C PHE A 257 -23.30 6.40 -6.73
N LYS A 258 -22.64 6.72 -7.85
CA LYS A 258 -21.23 6.41 -8.08
C LYS A 258 -20.34 7.22 -7.15
N VAL A 259 -19.29 6.60 -6.61
CA VAL A 259 -18.36 7.29 -5.70
C VAL A 259 -17.20 7.89 -6.49
N ILE A 260 -17.48 9.08 -7.05
CA ILE A 260 -16.51 9.95 -7.70
C ILE A 260 -16.53 11.29 -6.97
N VAL A 261 -15.37 11.77 -6.52
CA VAL A 261 -15.24 13.10 -5.91
C VAL A 261 -14.66 14.04 -6.95
N HIS A 262 -15.48 15.01 -7.37
CA HIS A 262 -15.03 16.00 -8.34
C HIS A 262 -13.94 16.88 -7.73
N ARG A 263 -12.88 17.15 -8.50
CA ARG A 263 -11.80 18.06 -8.14
C ARG A 263 -11.52 19.01 -9.28
N SER A 264 -11.32 20.29 -8.93
CA SER A 264 -10.93 21.27 -9.94
C SER A 264 -9.51 20.98 -10.43
N LEU A 265 -9.26 21.16 -11.72
CA LEU A 265 -7.89 21.12 -12.26
C LEU A 265 -6.98 22.17 -11.60
N GLU A 266 -7.55 23.28 -11.12
CA GLU A 266 -6.82 24.34 -10.41
C GLU A 266 -6.22 23.86 -9.08
N ASP A 267 -6.80 22.80 -8.47
CA ASP A 267 -6.27 22.20 -7.24
C ASP A 267 -5.00 21.38 -7.48
N GLY A 268 -4.68 21.11 -8.74
CA GLY A 268 -3.60 20.22 -9.15
C GLY A 268 -3.85 18.75 -8.80
N GLU A 269 -2.95 17.90 -9.27
CA GLU A 269 -3.00 16.46 -8.96
C GLU A 269 -2.92 16.21 -7.46
N PRO A 270 -3.70 15.25 -6.92
CA PRO A 270 -3.52 14.83 -5.54
C PRO A 270 -2.14 14.19 -5.37
N LEU A 271 -1.40 14.66 -4.36
CA LEU A 271 -0.07 14.16 -4.02
C LEU A 271 -0.10 13.41 -2.69
N GLY A 272 0.40 12.17 -2.70
CA GLY A 272 0.69 11.39 -1.51
C GLY A 272 2.16 11.51 -1.09
N VAL A 273 2.56 10.71 -0.12
CA VAL A 273 3.92 10.74 0.46
C VAL A 273 4.99 10.48 -0.61
N ILE A 274 4.75 9.54 -1.53
CA ILE A 274 5.75 9.15 -2.54
C ILE A 274 6.08 10.32 -3.46
N GLN A 275 5.07 11.06 -3.95
CA GLN A 275 5.32 12.24 -4.77
C GLN A 275 5.94 13.40 -3.97
N ARG A 276 5.56 13.57 -2.70
CA ARG A 276 6.07 14.66 -1.84
C ARG A 276 7.54 14.49 -1.47
N VAL A 277 7.95 13.27 -1.15
CA VAL A 277 9.35 12.93 -0.90
C VAL A 277 10.14 12.93 -2.21
N GLY A 278 9.51 12.50 -3.31
CA GLY A 278 10.03 12.59 -4.66
C GLY A 278 11.38 11.89 -4.79
N ASP A 279 12.32 12.54 -5.46
CA ASP A 279 13.66 12.01 -5.73
C ASP A 279 14.63 12.11 -4.54
N SER A 280 14.16 12.37 -3.32
CA SER A 280 15.04 12.42 -2.14
C SER A 280 15.58 11.04 -1.76
N VAL A 281 14.90 9.98 -2.20
CA VAL A 281 15.26 8.57 -1.98
C VAL A 281 15.26 7.80 -3.30
N ARG A 282 15.79 6.58 -3.30
CA ARG A 282 15.63 5.63 -4.39
C ARG A 282 14.47 4.70 -4.08
N TRP A 283 13.40 4.82 -4.83
CA TRP A 283 12.18 4.06 -4.56
C TRP A 283 12.21 2.67 -5.21
N GLY A 284 11.71 1.68 -4.48
CA GLY A 284 11.26 0.39 -5.00
C GLY A 284 9.85 0.07 -4.49
N LEU A 285 9.19 -0.88 -5.14
CA LEU A 285 7.86 -1.36 -4.78
C LEU A 285 7.81 -2.89 -4.87
N GLU A 286 7.38 -3.49 -3.77
CA GLU A 286 7.01 -4.88 -3.62
C GLU A 286 5.51 -4.99 -3.32
N PHE A 287 4.84 -5.94 -3.95
CA PHE A 287 3.51 -6.38 -3.52
C PHE A 287 3.62 -7.71 -2.79
N ILE A 288 2.83 -7.89 -1.74
CA ILE A 288 2.65 -9.16 -1.03
C ILE A 288 1.79 -10.08 -1.92
N ASP A 289 2.41 -10.62 -2.96
CA ASP A 289 1.81 -11.47 -3.99
C ASP A 289 2.93 -12.30 -4.63
N ASP A 290 2.61 -13.54 -4.98
CA ASP A 290 3.57 -14.53 -5.45
C ASP A 290 3.46 -14.89 -6.93
N GLU A 291 2.53 -14.31 -7.70
CA GLU A 291 2.30 -14.77 -9.09
C GLU A 291 1.19 -15.78 -9.32
N VAL A 292 1.03 -16.66 -8.36
CA VAL A 292 0.31 -17.91 -8.55
C VAL A 292 -1.19 -17.65 -8.45
N ALA A 293 -1.59 -16.72 -7.58
CA ALA A 293 -2.92 -16.11 -7.62
C ALA A 293 -3.16 -15.40 -8.96
N ASP A 294 -2.18 -14.63 -9.43
CA ASP A 294 -2.22 -13.84 -10.66
C ASP A 294 -2.35 -14.72 -11.94
N ARG A 295 -1.81 -15.94 -11.96
CA ARG A 295 -2.02 -16.93 -13.05
C ARG A 295 -3.37 -17.64 -12.97
N ALA A 296 -3.87 -17.91 -11.77
CA ALA A 296 -5.18 -18.49 -11.55
C ALA A 296 -6.31 -17.52 -11.93
N GLU A 297 -6.15 -16.23 -11.66
CA GLU A 297 -7.17 -15.20 -11.85
C GLU A 297 -7.20 -14.64 -13.27
N ARG A 298 -6.04 -14.50 -13.94
CA ARG A 298 -5.99 -14.18 -15.39
C ARG A 298 -6.63 -15.27 -16.27
N GLN A 299 -6.57 -16.54 -15.86
CA GLN A 299 -7.23 -17.64 -16.59
C GLN A 299 -8.72 -17.82 -16.20
N ALA A 300 -9.15 -17.34 -15.03
CA ALA A 300 -10.53 -17.43 -14.54
C ALA A 300 -11.45 -16.25 -14.94
N ASN A 301 -10.90 -15.16 -15.49
CA ASN A 301 -11.63 -14.03 -16.08
C ASN A 301 -12.44 -14.36 -17.36
N ARG A 302 -13.04 -15.57 -17.42
CA ARG A 302 -14.21 -15.90 -18.24
C ARG A 302 -15.42 -16.17 -17.34
N GLY A 303 -15.76 -15.22 -16.47
CA GLY A 303 -17.09 -15.15 -15.83
C GLY A 303 -17.29 -16.02 -14.58
N MET A 304 -16.27 -16.26 -13.76
CA MET A 304 -16.44 -16.92 -12.45
C MET A 304 -16.05 -15.98 -11.31
N GLY A 305 -17.04 -15.30 -10.72
CA GLY A 305 -16.90 -14.74 -9.39
C GLY A 305 -16.35 -15.79 -8.43
N MET A 306 -15.22 -15.50 -7.77
CA MET A 306 -14.47 -16.47 -6.96
C MET A 306 -14.25 -17.82 -7.68
N GLY A 307 -13.64 -17.76 -8.86
CA GLY A 307 -12.93 -18.89 -9.44
C GLY A 307 -11.49 -18.98 -8.94
N MET A 308 -11.21 -18.78 -7.65
CA MET A 308 -9.85 -19.03 -7.14
C MET A 308 -9.50 -20.49 -7.43
N TYR A 309 -8.45 -20.71 -8.22
CA TYR A 309 -7.98 -22.03 -8.55
C TYR A 309 -7.60 -22.76 -7.25
N GLN A 310 -8.47 -23.66 -6.79
CA GLN A 310 -8.21 -24.66 -5.74
C GLN A 310 -8.28 -24.23 -4.25
N GLY A 311 -8.74 -23.02 -3.86
CA GLY A 311 -8.79 -22.67 -2.42
C GLY A 311 -9.73 -21.53 -1.97
N ARG A 312 -9.70 -21.25 -0.65
CA ARG A 312 -10.36 -20.13 0.06
C ARG A 312 -9.45 -18.90 0.13
N ASP A 313 -10.02 -17.74 0.46
CA ASP A 313 -9.29 -16.54 0.90
C ASP A 313 -9.52 -16.27 2.39
N GLU A 314 -8.81 -15.28 2.95
CA GLU A 314 -8.99 -14.78 4.32
C GLU A 314 -10.43 -14.29 4.60
N ALA A 315 -11.18 -13.89 3.57
CA ALA A 315 -12.58 -13.50 3.66
C ALA A 315 -13.57 -14.68 3.56
N GLY A 316 -13.07 -15.92 3.50
CA GLY A 316 -13.86 -17.15 3.58
C GLY A 316 -14.65 -17.51 2.32
N GLY A 317 -14.16 -17.17 1.13
CA GLY A 317 -14.77 -17.45 -0.17
C GLY A 317 -15.23 -18.90 -0.34
N TYR A 318 -16.51 -19.09 -0.67
CA TYR A 318 -17.12 -20.40 -0.93
C TYR A 318 -17.28 -20.63 -2.44
N ARG A 319 -16.79 -21.76 -2.95
CA ARG A 319 -17.07 -22.21 -4.33
C ARG A 319 -18.58 -22.42 -4.56
N ARG A 320 -19.09 -21.95 -5.71
CA ARG A 320 -20.24 -22.56 -6.40
C ARG A 320 -19.83 -23.09 -7.77
N MET A 321 -20.17 -24.36 -8.00
CA MET A 321 -20.30 -25.09 -9.27
C MET A 321 -19.06 -25.16 -10.20
N GLY A 322 -18.40 -26.32 -10.17
CA GLY A 322 -17.70 -26.87 -11.33
C GLY A 322 -18.14 -28.32 -11.48
N MET A 323 -18.76 -28.65 -12.62
CA MET A 323 -19.10 -30.01 -13.02
C MET A 323 -17.86 -30.91 -12.87
N ASP A 324 -17.96 -31.95 -12.05
CA ASP A 324 -17.07 -33.09 -12.25
C ASP A 324 -17.45 -33.70 -13.60
N ALA A 325 -16.53 -33.68 -14.55
CA ALA A 325 -16.75 -34.28 -15.86
C ALA A 325 -16.93 -35.81 -15.78
N ASN A 326 -16.64 -36.43 -14.63
CA ASN A 326 -16.66 -37.89 -14.46
C ASN A 326 -17.71 -38.41 -13.47
N GLU A 327 -18.42 -37.56 -12.74
CA GLU A 327 -19.47 -37.99 -11.81
C GLU A 327 -20.70 -37.11 -11.99
N GLY A 328 -21.74 -37.65 -12.63
CA GLY A 328 -23.02 -36.98 -12.90
C GLY A 328 -23.85 -36.63 -11.65
N GLY A 329 -23.25 -35.99 -10.65
CA GLY A 329 -23.89 -35.59 -9.40
C GLY A 329 -23.75 -34.09 -9.12
N GLN A 330 -24.86 -33.43 -8.81
CA GLN A 330 -24.93 -32.06 -8.30
C GLN A 330 -24.46 -32.00 -6.83
N GLY A 331 -23.17 -32.23 -6.57
CA GLY A 331 -22.59 -32.26 -5.22
C GLY A 331 -21.59 -31.13 -4.97
N MET A 332 -21.74 -30.38 -3.87
CA MET A 332 -20.74 -29.41 -3.41
C MET A 332 -19.45 -30.12 -2.96
N ARG A 333 -18.28 -29.73 -3.50
CA ARG A 333 -16.97 -30.21 -3.02
C ARG A 333 -16.69 -29.71 -1.60
N ARG A 334 -15.95 -30.51 -0.81
CA ARG A 334 -15.51 -30.19 0.55
C ARG A 334 -14.77 -28.84 0.60
N PRO A 335 -14.83 -28.10 1.73
CA PRO A 335 -13.96 -26.95 1.98
C PRO A 335 -12.50 -27.25 1.59
N GLN A 336 -11.89 -26.41 0.76
CA GLN A 336 -10.45 -26.44 0.48
C GLN A 336 -9.75 -25.44 1.40
N ASP A 337 -8.48 -25.67 1.71
CA ASP A 337 -7.65 -24.77 2.52
C ASP A 337 -7.46 -23.41 1.83
N ILE A 338 -7.01 -22.40 2.58
CA ILE A 338 -6.64 -21.11 1.99
C ILE A 338 -5.47 -21.32 1.03
N ILE A 339 -5.49 -20.61 -0.09
CA ILE A 339 -4.37 -20.67 -1.04
C ILE A 339 -3.13 -20.10 -0.36
N ASN A 340 -2.12 -20.94 -0.16
CA ASN A 340 -0.82 -20.51 0.33
C ASN A 340 -0.17 -19.60 -0.71
N VAL A 341 0.06 -18.33 -0.35
CA VAL A 341 0.78 -17.34 -1.16
C VAL A 341 2.20 -17.26 -0.62
N LYS A 342 3.18 -17.27 -1.51
CA LYS A 342 4.58 -17.39 -1.15
C LYS A 342 5.33 -16.08 -1.35
N GLY A 343 5.54 -15.38 -0.25
CA GLY A 343 6.35 -14.17 -0.22
C GLY A 343 5.76 -13.03 -1.04
N GLY A 344 6.63 -12.23 -1.62
CA GLY A 344 6.26 -11.04 -2.38
C GLY A 344 6.82 -11.02 -3.80
N LYS A 345 6.52 -9.93 -4.49
CA LYS A 345 7.07 -9.63 -5.80
C LYS A 345 7.47 -8.18 -5.93
N ILE A 346 8.73 -7.97 -6.30
CA ILE A 346 9.27 -6.67 -6.72
C ILE A 346 8.63 -6.26 -8.04
N LYS A 347 7.65 -5.36 -7.97
CA LYS A 347 6.99 -4.76 -9.15
C LYS A 347 7.83 -3.62 -9.73
N VAL A 348 8.55 -2.89 -8.88
CA VAL A 348 9.49 -1.84 -9.30
C VAL A 348 10.81 -2.00 -8.54
N PRO A 349 11.91 -2.36 -9.22
CA PRO A 349 13.24 -2.44 -8.60
C PRO A 349 13.69 -1.08 -8.05
N VAL A 350 14.43 -1.10 -6.96
CA VAL A 350 14.94 0.10 -6.28
C VAL A 350 15.87 0.90 -7.19
N GLY A 351 15.49 2.14 -7.50
CA GLY A 351 16.22 2.96 -8.46
C GLY A 351 15.77 4.41 -8.53
N TYR A 352 16.29 5.12 -9.53
CA TYR A 352 16.00 6.52 -9.80
C TYR A 352 14.81 6.70 -10.73
N GLY A 353 14.05 7.79 -10.55
CA GLY A 353 12.95 8.17 -11.45
C GLY A 353 11.79 7.18 -11.44
N ASN A 354 11.55 6.54 -10.28
CA ASN A 354 10.51 5.53 -10.12
C ASN A 354 9.17 6.09 -9.59
N VAL A 355 9.11 7.38 -9.23
CA VAL A 355 7.92 8.00 -8.62
C VAL A 355 6.67 7.77 -9.46
N ASP A 356 6.70 8.13 -10.75
CA ASP A 356 5.53 8.00 -11.63
C ASP A 356 5.11 6.53 -11.82
N THR A 357 6.09 5.64 -12.03
CA THR A 357 5.85 4.20 -12.20
C THR A 357 5.21 3.59 -10.96
N ILE A 358 5.70 3.95 -9.76
CA ILE A 358 5.15 3.44 -8.49
C ILE A 358 3.75 4.01 -8.25
N VAL A 359 3.53 5.30 -8.52
CA VAL A 359 2.21 5.93 -8.40
C VAL A 359 1.19 5.24 -9.31
N ASP A 360 1.55 4.99 -10.57
CA ASP A 360 0.68 4.28 -11.52
C ASP A 360 0.41 2.83 -11.09
N THR A 361 1.47 2.13 -10.65
CA THR A 361 1.37 0.72 -10.21
C THR A 361 0.47 0.57 -8.99
N ILE A 362 0.61 1.44 -7.99
CA ILE A 362 -0.25 1.45 -6.79
C ILE A 362 -1.68 1.86 -7.14
N ALA A 363 -1.88 2.83 -8.03
CA ALA A 363 -3.22 3.26 -8.42
C ALA A 363 -4.02 2.11 -9.05
N LYS A 364 -3.37 1.30 -9.89
CA LYS A 364 -3.95 0.16 -10.62
C LYS A 364 -3.93 -1.16 -9.85
N MET A 365 -3.33 -1.18 -8.66
CA MET A 365 -3.33 -2.34 -7.77
C MET A 365 -4.77 -2.72 -7.39
N ILE A 366 -5.12 -3.98 -7.60
CA ILE A 366 -6.39 -4.56 -7.17
C ILE A 366 -6.08 -5.54 -6.01
N PRO A 367 -6.71 -5.40 -4.83
CA PRO A 367 -6.42 -6.29 -3.71
C PRO A 367 -7.08 -7.67 -3.88
N TRP A 368 -6.33 -8.62 -4.45
CA TRP A 368 -6.79 -9.97 -4.78
C TRP A 368 -6.01 -11.09 -4.10
N THR A 369 -4.95 -10.78 -3.37
CA THR A 369 -4.15 -11.81 -2.71
C THR A 369 -5.01 -12.52 -1.64
N PRO A 370 -5.16 -13.86 -1.71
CA PRO A 370 -6.01 -14.60 -0.77
C PRO A 370 -5.50 -14.65 0.67
N ALA A 371 -4.23 -14.33 0.88
CA ALA A 371 -3.51 -14.45 2.13
C ALA A 371 -2.46 -13.35 2.25
N THR A 372 -2.01 -13.05 3.46
CA THR A 372 -1.03 -12.00 3.76
C THR A 372 0.25 -12.64 4.33
N PRO A 373 1.11 -13.26 3.51
CA PRO A 373 2.35 -13.91 3.95
C PRO A 373 3.44 -12.88 4.29
N LEU A 374 3.22 -12.10 5.35
CA LEU A 374 4.08 -10.99 5.73
C LEU A 374 5.52 -11.44 5.95
N ALA A 375 5.72 -12.61 6.58
CA ALA A 375 7.04 -13.07 6.95
C ALA A 375 7.83 -13.55 5.72
N GLU A 376 7.21 -14.29 4.80
CA GLU A 376 7.81 -14.64 3.51
C GLU A 376 8.03 -13.42 2.62
N SER A 377 7.17 -12.40 2.71
CA SER A 377 7.29 -11.20 1.88
C SER A 377 8.53 -10.39 2.27
N ILE A 378 8.75 -10.13 3.56
CA ILE A 378 9.99 -9.47 3.98
C ILE A 378 11.23 -10.37 3.83
N TRP A 379 11.07 -11.69 3.79
CA TRP A 379 12.14 -12.61 3.39
C TRP A 379 12.49 -12.45 1.91
N THR A 380 11.47 -12.23 1.05
CA THR A 380 11.65 -11.89 -0.36
C THR A 380 12.41 -10.58 -0.51
N ALA A 381 12.04 -9.53 0.24
CA ALA A 381 12.78 -8.28 0.31
C ALA A 381 14.26 -8.49 0.69
N ALA A 382 14.52 -9.29 1.73
CA ALA A 382 15.88 -9.60 2.16
C ALA A 382 16.70 -10.27 1.04
N GLY A 383 16.14 -11.25 0.34
CA GLY A 383 16.82 -11.87 -0.80
C GLY A 383 17.00 -10.94 -2.00
N TYR A 384 16.06 -10.03 -2.23
CA TYR A 384 16.20 -9.01 -3.28
C TYR A 384 17.40 -8.09 -3.01
N PHE A 385 17.55 -7.56 -1.79
CA PHE A 385 18.72 -6.76 -1.43
C PHE A 385 20.02 -7.57 -1.42
N GLN A 386 19.96 -8.84 -1.01
CA GLN A 386 21.07 -9.78 -1.11
C GLN A 386 21.44 -10.10 -2.58
N GLN A 387 20.54 -9.88 -3.54
CA GLN A 387 20.62 -10.39 -4.92
C GLN A 387 20.78 -11.91 -4.97
N TYR A 388 20.02 -12.61 -4.11
CA TYR A 388 20.10 -14.06 -3.99
C TYR A 388 19.43 -14.76 -5.18
N ALA A 389 20.24 -15.36 -6.07
CA ALA A 389 19.73 -15.90 -7.33
C ALA A 389 18.94 -17.21 -7.20
N THR A 390 19.21 -18.00 -6.16
CA THR A 390 18.67 -19.36 -6.03
C THR A 390 17.17 -19.34 -5.78
N THR A 391 16.44 -19.97 -6.70
CA THR A 391 15.01 -20.19 -6.56
C THR A 391 14.73 -21.48 -5.80
N ASP A 392 13.99 -21.39 -4.71
CA ASP A 392 13.45 -22.54 -4.00
C ASP A 392 12.01 -22.22 -3.62
N ASN A 393 11.09 -22.88 -4.31
CA ASN A 393 9.65 -22.65 -4.21
C ASN A 393 9.05 -23.05 -2.85
N ALA A 394 9.85 -23.49 -1.87
CA ALA A 394 9.40 -23.83 -0.53
C ALA A 394 10.20 -23.16 0.59
N LEU A 395 11.44 -22.72 0.34
CA LEU A 395 12.33 -22.26 1.42
C LEU A 395 13.28 -21.11 1.01
N GLY A 396 13.35 -20.72 -0.27
CA GLY A 396 14.26 -19.67 -0.74
C GLY A 396 13.62 -18.28 -0.66
N PRO A 397 14.40 -17.20 -0.49
CA PRO A 397 13.82 -15.86 -0.51
C PRO A 397 13.32 -15.50 -1.92
N ARG A 398 13.89 -16.15 -2.95
CA ARG A 398 13.39 -16.09 -4.32
C ARG A 398 12.42 -17.24 -4.57
N TYR A 399 11.21 -17.17 -3.99
CA TYR A 399 10.19 -18.23 -4.12
C TYR A 399 9.92 -18.61 -5.57
N TYR A 400 9.93 -17.63 -6.47
CA TYR A 400 9.85 -17.82 -7.90
C TYR A 400 10.96 -17.03 -8.60
N ALA A 401 11.42 -17.50 -9.76
CA ALA A 401 12.35 -16.72 -10.60
C ALA A 401 11.81 -15.30 -10.91
N THR A 402 10.48 -15.13 -10.84
CA THR A 402 9.77 -13.86 -11.04
C THR A 402 9.54 -13.04 -9.77
N SER A 403 9.85 -13.55 -8.58
CA SER A 403 9.67 -12.80 -7.31
C SER A 403 10.49 -11.51 -7.31
N TYR A 404 11.74 -11.58 -7.76
CA TYR A 404 12.54 -10.38 -8.01
C TYR A 404 13.57 -10.60 -9.10
N PRO A 405 13.97 -9.53 -9.81
CA PRO A 405 15.07 -9.58 -10.75
C PRO A 405 16.40 -9.67 -10.00
N VAL A 406 17.34 -10.39 -10.62
CA VAL A 406 18.72 -10.51 -10.15
C VAL A 406 19.64 -9.95 -11.22
N GLU A 407 20.54 -9.05 -10.84
CA GLU A 407 21.32 -8.27 -11.79
C GLU A 407 22.28 -9.15 -12.61
N SER A 408 22.78 -10.25 -12.05
CA SER A 408 23.63 -11.21 -12.77
C SER A 408 22.91 -11.94 -13.91
N GLU A 409 21.57 -11.89 -13.96
CA GLU A 409 20.76 -12.47 -15.03
C GLU A 409 20.50 -11.47 -16.17
N LEU A 410 20.92 -10.21 -16.03
CA LEU A 410 20.74 -9.15 -17.00
C LEU A 410 22.06 -8.81 -17.71
N THR A 411 21.97 -8.56 -19.02
CA THR A 411 23.14 -8.18 -19.86
C THR A 411 23.10 -6.72 -20.31
N SER A 412 21.94 -6.08 -20.28
CA SER A 412 21.74 -4.66 -20.61
C SER A 412 20.45 -4.14 -19.97
N GLY A 413 20.28 -2.82 -19.89
CA GLY A 413 19.10 -2.18 -19.29
C GLY A 413 19.41 -1.38 -18.03
N LYS A 414 18.34 -0.93 -17.35
CA LYS A 414 18.43 -0.22 -16.06
C LYS A 414 18.91 -1.19 -14.96
N PRO A 415 19.74 -0.74 -14.01
CA PRO A 415 20.12 -1.54 -12.85
C PRO A 415 18.92 -2.02 -12.07
N VAL A 416 19.02 -3.24 -11.54
CA VAL A 416 17.99 -3.86 -10.69
C VAL A 416 18.51 -4.19 -9.30
N ASP A 417 19.83 -4.24 -9.11
CA ASP A 417 20.45 -4.38 -7.78
C ASP A 417 20.27 -3.05 -7.00
N PRO A 418 19.66 -3.09 -5.80
CA PRO A 418 19.54 -1.90 -4.94
C PRO A 418 20.87 -1.20 -4.64
N TYR A 419 21.97 -1.95 -4.61
CA TYR A 419 23.30 -1.42 -4.33
C TYR A 419 24.05 -0.95 -5.59
N ASN A 420 23.46 -1.10 -6.79
CA ASN A 420 23.99 -0.52 -8.01
C ASN A 420 23.42 0.89 -8.25
N TYR A 421 24.28 1.90 -8.15
CA TYR A 421 23.99 3.32 -8.36
C TYR A 421 24.36 3.81 -9.76
N GLY A 422 24.62 2.87 -10.68
CA GLY A 422 24.85 3.15 -12.08
C GLY A 422 23.57 3.54 -12.82
N TRP A 423 23.73 3.85 -14.11
CA TRP A 423 22.59 4.06 -15.02
C TRP A 423 22.33 2.84 -15.92
N SER A 424 23.24 1.86 -15.92
CA SER A 424 23.08 0.61 -16.65
C SER A 424 23.73 -0.55 -15.92
N VAL A 425 23.16 -1.75 -16.07
CA VAL A 425 23.78 -3.02 -15.65
C VAL A 425 25.15 -3.26 -16.29
N SER A 426 25.42 -2.66 -17.46
CA SER A 426 26.68 -2.80 -18.19
C SER A 426 27.82 -1.89 -17.67
N ASP A 427 27.49 -0.90 -16.85
CA ASP A 427 28.46 -0.03 -16.15
C ASP A 427 28.00 0.14 -14.68
N PRO A 428 28.12 -0.93 -13.86
CA PRO A 428 27.65 -0.90 -12.49
C PRO A 428 28.46 0.08 -11.65
N LYS A 429 27.78 0.77 -10.72
CA LYS A 429 28.41 1.63 -9.70
C LYS A 429 27.98 1.14 -8.32
N PRO A 430 28.60 0.08 -7.78
CA PRO A 430 28.25 -0.43 -6.45
C PRO A 430 28.51 0.63 -5.37
N VAL A 431 27.61 0.73 -4.39
CA VAL A 431 27.73 1.63 -3.23
C VAL A 431 27.44 0.85 -1.95
N TYR A 432 28.45 0.78 -1.08
CA TYR A 432 28.43 -0.05 0.14
C TYR A 432 27.77 0.64 1.35
N CYS A 433 27.80 1.98 1.41
CA CYS A 433 27.33 2.77 2.56
C CYS A 433 25.92 3.36 2.37
N SER A 434 25.07 2.76 1.54
CA SER A 434 23.70 3.23 1.39
C SER A 434 22.77 2.61 2.42
N ASP A 435 22.02 3.44 3.13
CA ASP A 435 20.94 2.96 4.01
C ASP A 435 19.83 2.30 3.18
N SER A 436 19.33 1.16 3.67
CA SER A 436 18.28 0.38 3.02
C SER A 436 17.09 0.20 3.97
N PHE A 437 15.95 0.71 3.54
CA PHE A 437 14.70 0.70 4.30
C PHE A 437 13.65 -0.16 3.60
N VAL A 438 12.95 -0.99 4.37
CA VAL A 438 11.72 -1.68 3.95
C VAL A 438 10.57 -1.13 4.77
N ILE A 439 9.59 -0.51 4.10
CA ILE A 439 8.39 0.02 4.74
C ILE A 439 7.23 -0.90 4.40
N THR A 440 6.84 -1.74 5.35
CA THR A 440 5.74 -2.68 5.23
C THR A 440 4.43 -1.99 5.60
N ILE A 441 3.47 -2.00 4.69
CA ILE A 441 2.16 -1.36 4.88
C ILE A 441 1.09 -2.42 4.65
N THR A 442 0.38 -2.77 5.72
CA THR A 442 -0.60 -3.87 5.71
C THR A 442 -1.81 -3.52 6.56
N ASP A 443 -3.01 -3.85 6.08
CA ASP A 443 -4.25 -3.82 6.88
C ASP A 443 -4.69 -5.22 7.33
N GLY A 444 -4.09 -6.25 6.74
CA GLY A 444 -4.26 -7.66 7.04
C GLY A 444 -3.30 -8.15 8.11
N GLU A 445 -3.77 -9.13 8.88
CA GLU A 445 -2.96 -9.89 9.81
C GLU A 445 -2.16 -10.98 9.08
N PRO A 446 -0.99 -11.40 9.57
CA PRO A 446 -0.19 -12.43 8.90
C PRO A 446 -0.95 -13.74 8.75
N THR A 447 -1.02 -14.26 7.54
CA THR A 447 -1.61 -15.57 7.24
C THR A 447 -0.79 -16.31 6.20
N GLN A 448 -0.85 -17.64 6.23
CA GLN A 448 -0.10 -18.53 5.34
C GLN A 448 1.42 -18.41 5.44
N ASP A 449 1.96 -17.94 6.59
CA ASP A 449 3.41 -17.89 6.82
C ASP A 449 4.02 -19.27 7.15
N THR A 450 4.07 -20.16 6.18
CA THR A 450 4.43 -21.58 6.36
C THR A 450 5.79 -21.95 5.76
N GLU A 451 6.27 -21.20 4.78
CA GLU A 451 7.35 -21.58 3.85
C GLU A 451 8.65 -20.80 4.10
N LEU A 452 9.02 -20.65 5.38
CA LEU A 452 10.28 -20.03 5.79
C LEU A 452 11.38 -21.05 6.19
N PRO A 453 12.64 -20.83 5.79
CA PRO A 453 13.76 -21.67 6.20
C PRO A 453 14.27 -21.31 7.61
N ALA A 454 15.04 -22.22 8.20
CA ALA A 454 16.00 -21.85 9.24
C ALA A 454 17.27 -21.28 8.57
N PRO A 455 17.95 -20.25 9.15
CA PRO A 455 17.66 -19.63 10.44
C PRO A 455 16.53 -18.58 10.52
N PRO A 456 16.08 -17.86 9.45
CA PRO A 456 15.13 -16.75 9.62
C PRO A 456 13.86 -17.09 10.40
N LYS A 457 13.27 -18.28 10.21
CA LYS A 457 12.04 -18.74 10.87
C LYS A 457 12.07 -18.67 12.41
N GLY A 458 13.23 -18.90 13.04
CA GLY A 458 13.39 -18.91 14.50
C GLY A 458 14.53 -18.03 14.99
N TYR A 459 14.93 -17.05 14.19
CA TYR A 459 16.08 -16.21 14.52
C TYR A 459 15.79 -15.38 15.77
N GLY A 460 16.73 -15.39 16.71
CA GLY A 460 16.58 -14.70 18.01
C GLY A 460 16.24 -15.61 19.18
N GLU A 461 15.77 -16.85 18.95
CA GLU A 461 15.33 -17.77 20.03
C GLU A 461 16.43 -18.13 21.05
N ASN A 462 17.68 -18.26 20.60
CA ASN A 462 18.81 -18.70 21.43
C ASN A 462 19.79 -17.58 21.79
N VAL A 463 19.40 -16.32 21.60
CA VAL A 463 20.26 -15.19 21.95
C VAL A 463 20.19 -15.01 23.48
N SER A 464 21.34 -15.03 24.15
CA SER A 464 21.37 -14.94 25.62
C SER A 464 20.81 -13.59 26.09
N GLY A 465 19.82 -13.62 26.98
CA GLY A 465 19.19 -12.41 27.55
C GLY A 465 18.01 -11.85 26.75
N THR A 466 17.48 -12.57 25.75
CA THR A 466 16.43 -12.03 24.87
C THR A 466 15.03 -12.54 25.23
N ASN A 467 14.11 -11.60 25.44
CA ASN A 467 12.67 -11.83 25.30
C ASN A 467 12.17 -11.36 23.92
N TYR A 468 13.06 -11.04 22.98
CA TYR A 468 12.74 -10.23 21.79
C TYR A 468 12.30 -11.04 20.56
N ALA A 469 12.38 -12.36 20.62
CA ALA A 469 11.95 -13.27 19.56
C ALA A 469 11.10 -14.39 20.16
N ASP A 470 10.05 -14.81 19.46
CA ASP A 470 9.02 -15.71 20.00
C ASP A 470 9.27 -17.21 19.69
N GLY A 471 10.51 -17.57 19.35
CA GLY A 471 10.96 -18.94 19.14
C GLY A 471 10.65 -19.48 17.74
N THR A 472 10.48 -20.79 17.61
CA THR A 472 10.19 -21.46 16.32
C THR A 472 8.72 -21.89 16.15
N ALA A 473 7.93 -21.85 17.22
CA ALA A 473 6.54 -22.28 17.21
C ALA A 473 5.65 -21.26 16.49
N ARG A 474 4.86 -21.69 15.50
CA ARG A 474 4.02 -20.77 14.71
C ARG A 474 3.23 -19.77 15.56
N VAL A 475 2.54 -20.26 16.60
CA VAL A 475 1.78 -19.43 17.54
C VAL A 475 2.65 -19.15 18.77
N PRO A 476 2.88 -17.87 19.12
CA PRO A 476 3.69 -17.49 20.27
C PRO A 476 2.95 -17.76 21.60
N SER A 477 3.70 -17.89 22.69
CA SER A 477 3.14 -18.23 24.01
C SER A 477 2.25 -17.12 24.61
N TRP A 478 2.41 -15.89 24.15
CA TRP A 478 1.64 -14.74 24.57
C TRP A 478 0.37 -14.52 23.75
N ALA A 479 0.18 -15.25 22.65
CA ALA A 479 -1.03 -15.15 21.83
C ALA A 479 -2.27 -15.38 22.71
N ASP A 480 -3.21 -14.46 22.68
CA ASP A 480 -4.49 -14.72 23.30
C ASP A 480 -5.21 -15.77 22.44
N LEU A 481 -5.58 -16.89 23.02
CA LEU A 481 -6.36 -17.94 22.32
C LEU A 481 -7.69 -18.19 23.02
N ALA A 482 -7.96 -17.53 24.15
CA ALA A 482 -9.00 -17.91 25.11
C ALA A 482 -10.03 -16.80 25.38
N SER A 483 -9.72 -15.52 25.15
CA SER A 483 -10.68 -14.45 25.40
C SER A 483 -11.85 -14.44 24.40
N THR A 484 -13.05 -14.26 24.93
CA THR A 484 -14.33 -14.35 24.19
C THR A 484 -15.17 -13.07 24.34
N SER A 485 -14.59 -11.96 24.76
CA SER A 485 -15.30 -10.66 24.74
C SER A 485 -15.72 -10.29 23.31
N PRO A 486 -16.70 -9.39 23.10
CA PRO A 486 -17.03 -8.92 21.75
C PRO A 486 -15.83 -8.34 21.00
N GLU A 487 -14.89 -7.68 21.70
CA GLU A 487 -13.55 -7.40 21.16
C GLU A 487 -12.73 -8.68 21.02
N GLY A 488 -12.60 -9.50 22.08
CA GLY A 488 -11.80 -10.74 22.23
C GLY A 488 -12.02 -11.85 21.18
N SER A 489 -13.28 -12.13 20.84
CA SER A 489 -13.66 -13.15 19.86
C SER A 489 -13.36 -12.76 18.41
N LEU A 490 -13.04 -11.49 18.16
CA LEU A 490 -12.51 -10.98 16.90
C LEU A 490 -10.96 -10.96 16.89
N LEU A 491 -10.28 -11.18 18.02
CA LEU A 491 -8.83 -10.94 18.19
C LEU A 491 -7.93 -12.07 17.67
N ASN A 492 -8.39 -13.32 17.67
CA ASN A 492 -7.47 -14.47 17.59
C ASN A 492 -7.56 -15.23 16.28
N TYR A 493 -8.10 -14.60 15.23
CA TYR A 493 -8.43 -15.35 14.03
C TYR A 493 -7.22 -15.71 13.19
N PHE A 494 -6.17 -14.88 13.15
CA PHE A 494 -4.96 -15.19 12.38
C PHE A 494 -4.15 -16.34 13.02
N TRP A 495 -4.29 -16.53 14.33
CA TRP A 495 -3.78 -17.72 15.03
C TRP A 495 -4.58 -18.99 14.75
N ASN A 496 -5.78 -18.89 14.16
CA ASN A 496 -6.59 -20.04 13.77
C ASN A 496 -5.76 -20.94 12.85
N SER A 497 -5.78 -22.24 13.13
CA SER A 497 -5.03 -23.23 12.34
C SER A 497 -5.41 -23.26 10.85
N THR A 498 -6.55 -22.72 10.46
CA THR A 498 -6.97 -22.60 9.06
C THR A 498 -6.26 -21.46 8.33
N LEU A 499 -5.89 -20.39 9.06
CA LEU A 499 -5.20 -19.23 8.49
C LEU A 499 -3.69 -19.41 8.45
N ASN A 500 -3.14 -20.33 9.25
CA ASN A 500 -1.70 -20.56 9.33
C ASN A 500 -0.88 -19.28 9.62
N GLY A 501 -1.47 -18.28 10.29
CA GLY A 501 -0.73 -17.09 10.71
C GLY A 501 0.35 -17.43 11.73
N SER A 502 1.46 -16.70 11.65
CA SER A 502 2.64 -16.93 12.47
C SER A 502 3.16 -15.62 13.08
N HIS A 503 4.07 -15.74 14.06
CA HIS A 503 4.82 -14.60 14.55
C HIS A 503 6.06 -14.29 13.70
N TYR A 504 6.45 -15.14 12.76
CA TYR A 504 7.80 -15.17 12.15
C TYR A 504 8.26 -13.87 11.50
N VAL A 505 7.36 -12.94 11.21
CA VAL A 505 7.67 -11.60 10.68
C VAL A 505 8.68 -10.85 11.57
N ASP A 506 8.62 -10.99 12.89
CA ASP A 506 9.56 -10.32 13.80
C ASP A 506 10.95 -10.97 13.80
N ASN A 507 11.02 -12.29 13.66
CA ASN A 507 12.25 -13.07 13.54
C ASN A 507 12.97 -12.75 12.22
N VAL A 508 12.24 -12.67 11.10
CA VAL A 508 12.81 -12.33 9.79
C VAL A 508 13.27 -10.87 9.76
N ALA A 509 12.50 -9.96 10.36
CA ALA A 509 12.90 -8.56 10.52
C ALA A 509 14.22 -8.45 11.30
N LEU A 510 14.33 -9.11 12.46
CA LEU A 510 15.56 -9.15 13.25
C LEU A 510 16.73 -9.77 12.47
N TRP A 511 16.46 -10.88 11.77
CA TRP A 511 17.46 -11.58 10.97
C TRP A 511 18.02 -10.61 9.94
N SER A 512 17.21 -10.02 9.08
CA SER A 512 17.72 -9.15 8.01
C SER A 512 18.40 -7.86 8.50
N HIS A 513 18.28 -7.53 9.79
CA HIS A 513 18.86 -6.36 10.41
C HIS A 513 20.23 -6.62 11.07
N VAL A 514 20.36 -7.66 11.89
CA VAL A 514 21.56 -7.88 12.73
C VAL A 514 22.06 -9.32 12.77
N ASN A 515 23.36 -9.45 13.03
CA ASN A 515 23.93 -10.61 13.71
C ASN A 515 23.93 -10.31 15.23
N ALA A 516 22.87 -10.72 15.92
CA ALA A 516 22.68 -10.45 17.35
C ALA A 516 23.94 -10.74 18.18
N ASN A 517 24.28 -9.85 19.13
CA ASN A 517 25.51 -9.87 19.94
C ASN A 517 26.82 -9.64 19.17
N SER A 518 26.79 -9.25 17.90
CA SER A 518 28.00 -9.15 17.09
C SER A 518 28.10 -7.90 16.23
N SER A 519 27.16 -7.68 15.31
CA SER A 519 27.27 -6.66 14.27
C SER A 519 25.93 -6.43 13.58
N TYR A 520 25.80 -5.35 12.82
CA TYR A 520 24.75 -5.30 11.81
C TYR A 520 24.96 -6.41 10.80
N ARG A 521 23.86 -6.92 10.24
CA ARG A 521 23.96 -8.01 9.28
C ARG A 521 24.61 -7.48 8.01
N ASP A 522 25.56 -8.25 7.50
CA ASP A 522 26.00 -8.08 6.14
C ASP A 522 25.22 -9.02 5.22
N LEU A 523 24.29 -8.49 4.42
CA LEU A 523 23.57 -9.29 3.42
C LEU A 523 24.39 -9.54 2.16
N ARG A 524 25.48 -8.78 1.94
CA ARG A 524 26.32 -8.93 0.75
C ARG A 524 27.69 -9.49 1.15
N SER A 525 28.25 -10.32 0.29
CA SER A 525 29.58 -10.91 0.48
C SER A 525 30.58 -10.47 -0.59
N GLU A 526 30.15 -9.57 -1.48
CA GLU A 526 30.95 -9.15 -2.63
C GLU A 526 32.03 -8.14 -2.22
N PRO A 527 33.24 -8.20 -2.80
CA PRO A 527 34.35 -7.32 -2.41
C PRO A 527 34.06 -5.82 -2.59
N GLU A 528 33.18 -5.44 -3.53
CA GLU A 528 32.80 -4.04 -3.78
C GLU A 528 31.76 -3.49 -2.81
N LEU A 529 31.11 -4.38 -2.04
CA LEU A 529 30.17 -4.05 -0.98
C LEU A 529 30.70 -4.62 0.34
N PRO A 530 31.84 -4.12 0.85
CA PRO A 530 32.37 -4.62 2.10
C PRO A 530 31.51 -4.11 3.26
N THR A 531 31.07 -5.02 4.12
CA THR A 531 30.51 -4.80 5.46
C THR A 531 29.11 -4.20 5.51
N GLU A 532 28.26 -4.78 6.37
CA GLU A 532 27.01 -4.22 6.91
C GLU A 532 25.96 -3.72 5.90
N GLN A 533 25.59 -4.53 4.89
CA GLN A 533 24.38 -4.29 4.08
C GLN A 533 23.12 -4.87 4.74
N TYR A 534 22.60 -4.25 5.79
CA TYR A 534 21.38 -4.70 6.50
C TYR A 534 20.12 -3.96 6.04
N LEU A 535 18.96 -4.46 6.47
CA LEU A 535 17.66 -3.80 6.25
C LEU A 535 17.11 -3.21 7.53
N THR A 536 16.69 -1.95 7.46
CA THR A 536 15.90 -1.31 8.51
C THR A 536 14.43 -1.36 8.14
N HIS A 537 13.60 -1.95 8.99
CA HIS A 537 12.17 -2.17 8.74
C HIS A 537 11.30 -1.18 9.48
N TYR A 538 10.28 -0.68 8.79
CA TYR A 538 9.18 0.08 9.38
C TYR A 538 7.87 -0.64 9.06
N PHE A 539 6.99 -0.76 10.05
CA PHE A 539 5.67 -1.39 9.87
C PHE A 539 4.57 -0.38 10.12
N ILE A 540 3.68 -0.25 9.14
CA ILE A 540 2.49 0.60 9.21
C ILE A 540 1.27 -0.32 9.14
N TYR A 541 0.63 -0.53 10.28
CA TYR A 541 -0.61 -1.29 10.35
C TYR A 541 -1.80 -0.40 9.99
N ALA A 542 -2.23 -0.47 8.74
CA ALA A 542 -3.27 0.35 8.12
C ALA A 542 -4.69 -0.11 8.46
N ASN A 543 -4.94 -0.50 9.72
CA ASN A 543 -6.29 -0.81 10.19
C ASN A 543 -6.98 0.47 10.68
N PHE A 544 -7.96 0.96 9.90
CA PHE A 544 -8.68 2.21 10.17
C PHE A 544 -9.81 2.02 11.20
N GLY A 545 -9.48 1.47 12.37
CA GLY A 545 -10.39 1.15 13.48
C GLY A 545 -9.65 0.99 14.81
N GLY A 546 -10.24 0.29 15.79
CA GLY A 546 -9.61 0.05 17.11
C GLY A 546 -8.30 -0.77 17.07
N GLY A 547 -7.96 -1.35 15.90
CA GLY A 547 -6.85 -2.28 15.72
C GLY A 547 -7.05 -3.59 16.48
N ARG A 548 -6.45 -4.70 16.03
CA ARG A 548 -6.44 -5.94 16.83
C ARG A 548 -5.23 -5.93 17.78
N PRO A 549 -5.40 -6.07 19.11
CA PRO A 549 -4.33 -6.21 20.08
C PRO A 549 -3.16 -7.10 19.65
N ASP A 550 -3.40 -8.32 19.19
CA ASP A 550 -2.31 -9.24 18.83
C ASP A 550 -1.58 -8.83 17.55
N ALA A 551 -2.30 -8.30 16.55
CA ALA A 551 -1.68 -7.74 15.35
C ALA A 551 -0.85 -6.49 15.68
N ARG A 552 -1.39 -5.62 16.54
CA ARG A 552 -0.67 -4.45 17.05
C ARG A 552 0.57 -4.86 17.83
N ARG A 553 0.51 -5.90 18.65
CA ARG A 553 1.67 -6.41 19.38
C ARG A 553 2.72 -7.01 18.45
N LEU A 554 2.28 -7.81 17.47
CA LEU A 554 3.19 -8.46 16.54
C LEU A 554 3.91 -7.46 15.64
N LEU A 555 3.19 -6.43 15.15
CA LEU A 555 3.74 -5.44 14.23
C LEU A 555 4.39 -4.26 14.96
N ASN A 556 3.77 -3.79 16.05
CA ASN A 556 4.24 -2.64 16.83
C ASN A 556 4.75 -3.06 18.22
N TRP A 557 5.78 -2.36 18.67
CA TRP A 557 6.17 -2.35 20.07
C TRP A 557 5.44 -1.23 20.80
N SER A 558 4.30 -1.54 21.45
CA SER A 558 3.78 -0.67 22.49
C SER A 558 3.41 -1.51 23.70
N SER A 559 3.93 -1.13 24.87
CA SER A 559 3.43 -1.57 26.17
C SER A 559 1.92 -1.33 26.22
N GLY A 560 1.14 -2.37 25.95
CA GLY A 560 -0.29 -2.35 26.21
C GLY A 560 -0.57 -2.21 27.71
N PRO A 561 -1.83 -2.11 28.14
CA PRO A 561 -2.18 -2.13 29.56
C PRO A 561 -1.71 -3.42 30.28
N TYR A 562 -1.30 -4.44 29.52
CA TYR A 562 -0.48 -5.54 30.01
C TYR A 562 0.98 -5.10 30.04
N ASN A 563 1.47 -4.71 31.22
CA ASN A 563 2.89 -4.66 31.52
C ASN A 563 3.45 -6.09 31.47
N ASP A 564 3.92 -6.54 30.31
CA ASP A 564 4.39 -7.92 30.12
C ASP A 564 5.80 -7.99 29.52
N GLY A 565 6.81 -7.76 30.35
CA GLY A 565 8.08 -8.50 30.25
C GLY A 565 8.93 -8.40 28.98
N GLY A 566 8.62 -7.52 28.02
CA GLY A 566 9.53 -7.10 26.96
C GLY A 566 9.73 -8.06 25.77
N GLY A 567 8.67 -8.62 25.18
CA GLY A 567 8.81 -9.45 23.97
C GLY A 567 7.91 -9.19 22.77
N GLY A 568 8.49 -9.48 21.59
CA GLY A 568 7.87 -9.65 20.26
C GLY A 568 7.33 -8.38 19.59
N GLY A 569 7.95 -7.96 18.48
CA GLY A 569 7.46 -6.84 17.67
C GLY A 569 8.36 -6.54 16.46
N ALA A 570 7.85 -6.72 15.25
CA ALA A 570 8.64 -6.63 14.03
C ALA A 570 9.25 -5.25 13.79
N ALA A 571 8.53 -4.16 14.10
CA ALA A 571 9.05 -2.79 14.00
C ALA A 571 10.26 -2.54 14.91
N ARG A 572 10.23 -3.04 16.14
CA ARG A 572 11.38 -2.91 17.05
C ARG A 572 12.54 -3.78 16.58
N ASN A 573 12.26 -5.02 16.21
CA ASN A 573 13.28 -6.00 15.85
C ASN A 573 14.02 -5.66 14.56
N GLY A 574 13.33 -5.05 13.59
CA GLY A 574 13.94 -4.63 12.34
C GLY A 574 14.28 -3.14 12.25
N GLY A 575 13.83 -2.31 13.19
CA GLY A 575 13.87 -0.84 13.05
C GLY A 575 14.75 -0.10 14.07
N PHE A 576 15.48 -0.81 14.94
CA PHE A 576 16.31 -0.17 15.97
C PHE A 576 17.64 0.33 15.41
N ILE A 577 18.21 1.33 16.06
CA ILE A 577 19.59 1.78 15.83
C ILE A 577 20.37 1.56 17.11
N GLU A 578 21.36 0.67 17.06
CA GLU A 578 22.21 0.31 18.19
C GLU A 578 22.85 1.56 18.83
N SER A 579 22.68 1.69 20.14
CA SER A 579 23.25 2.79 20.94
C SER A 579 24.40 2.35 21.87
N GLY A 580 24.69 1.05 21.94
CA GLY A 580 25.75 0.44 22.72
C GLY A 580 26.70 -0.41 21.86
N THR A 581 26.93 -1.66 22.29
CA THR A 581 27.79 -2.64 21.58
C THR A 581 27.21 -4.05 21.65
N ASP A 582 25.91 -4.19 21.93
CA ASP A 582 25.28 -5.50 22.12
C ASP A 582 24.42 -5.94 20.93
N PHE A 583 24.08 -5.03 20.00
CA PHE A 583 23.31 -5.34 18.79
C PHE A 583 21.98 -6.01 19.15
N GLN A 584 21.33 -5.49 20.17
CA GLN A 584 20.03 -5.92 20.65
C GLN A 584 19.10 -4.71 20.72
N PRO A 585 17.80 -4.85 20.44
CA PRO A 585 16.86 -3.73 20.52
C PRO A 585 16.50 -3.38 21.98
N ASN A 586 17.43 -3.40 22.93
CA ASN A 586 17.13 -3.48 24.36
C ASN A 586 16.87 -2.14 25.05
N ARG A 587 17.19 -1.00 24.43
CA ARG A 587 16.94 0.33 24.99
C ARG A 587 15.87 1.06 24.20
N THR A 588 14.92 1.67 24.91
CA THR A 588 13.84 2.47 24.29
C THR A 588 14.36 3.56 23.36
N SER A 589 15.52 4.16 23.65
CA SER A 589 16.15 5.17 22.79
C SER A 589 16.56 4.67 21.41
N GLU A 590 16.69 3.35 21.21
CA GLU A 590 17.17 2.74 19.96
C GLU A 590 16.06 2.62 18.92
N TYR A 591 14.81 2.50 19.36
CA TYR A 591 13.66 2.26 18.49
C TYR A 591 12.49 3.23 18.72
N ASN A 592 12.56 4.09 19.74
CA ASN A 592 11.55 5.10 20.05
C ASN A 592 12.21 6.36 20.64
N SER A 593 13.03 7.02 19.82
CA SER A 593 13.79 8.21 20.22
C SER A 593 12.93 9.49 20.30
N ASP A 594 11.78 9.51 19.63
CA ASP A 594 10.84 10.63 19.58
C ASP A 594 9.67 10.51 20.57
N GLY A 595 9.59 9.38 21.29
CA GLY A 595 8.54 9.13 22.27
C GLY A 595 7.16 8.87 21.65
N ASN A 596 7.09 8.63 20.34
CA ASN A 596 5.85 8.32 19.65
C ASN A 596 5.60 6.80 19.73
N PRO A 597 4.46 6.36 20.30
CA PRO A 597 4.16 4.94 20.50
C PRO A 597 3.74 4.21 19.23
#